data_AF-A0A1N7SVX6-F1
#
_entry.id   AF-A0A1N7SVX6-F1
#
_cell.length_a   1.000
_cell.length_b   1.000
_cell.length_c   1.000
_cell.angle_alpha   90.00
_cell.angle_beta   90.00
_cell.angle_gamma   90.00
#
_symmetry.space_group_name_H-M   'P 1'
#
loop_
_entity.id
_entity.type
_entity.pdbx_description
1 polymer ?
#
loop_
_entity_poly.entity_id
_entity_poly.type
_entity_poly.pdbx_seq_one_letter_code
_entity_poly.pdbx_strand_id
1 'polypeptide(L)'
;MTDTDQDLAALVPRVTRAWRSAAIVATIAAALAGCGGSGTDGAASTAVVDRAVIDSADTAVNNLAVRLGAGNHNVVPRYARFEGKTYRQWVVSFWQWVNLIDNGPFFPNPLINCTRPISVGQSGNVWYWATPSSYFHALDVPNTPQVCDQSAKVIPAGTSILLATLDTFSSTLLPPGTYTPSTAAGERAIAGRFADRIQDLFVIIDNVPVTEISAYRVATGQFNFSAALRWVFGLPEHIYGTGTAAADGYYLILKPLPTGSHTIHYGGRFHYLPGDFGPGAPPPDYVVDITLLITVGP
;
A
#
# COMPACT_ATOMS: atom_id res chain seq x y z
N MET A 1 58.58 36.98 -20.04
CA MET A 1 57.49 36.42 -20.85
C MET A 1 57.35 34.96 -20.43
N THR A 2 56.55 34.72 -19.39
CA THR A 2 55.18 34.16 -19.52
C THR A 2 55.29 32.72 -20.02
N ASP A 3 55.65 31.77 -19.18
CA ASP A 3 54.98 31.37 -17.92
C ASP A 3 53.51 31.00 -18.15
N THR A 4 53.19 29.75 -17.84
CA THR A 4 51.97 29.06 -18.27
C THR A 4 51.01 28.93 -17.10
N ASP A 5 49.99 29.78 -17.08
CA ASP A 5 48.86 29.66 -16.18
C ASP A 5 47.54 29.67 -16.96
N GLN A 6 46.66 28.74 -16.57
CA GLN A 6 45.20 28.86 -16.52
C GLN A 6 44.50 29.73 -17.58
N ASP A 7 43.88 29.10 -18.60
CA ASP A 7 42.40 29.12 -18.66
C ASP A 7 41.82 28.11 -19.66
N LEU A 8 41.17 27.05 -19.14
CA LEU A 8 40.24 26.21 -19.88
C LEU A 8 38.83 26.28 -19.25
N ALA A 9 38.48 27.43 -18.66
CA ALA A 9 37.18 27.70 -18.05
C ALA A 9 36.19 28.37 -19.04
N ALA A 10 36.02 27.81 -20.25
CA ALA A 10 35.22 28.46 -21.30
C ALA A 10 34.37 27.51 -22.18
N LEU A 11 33.67 26.52 -21.60
CA LEU A 11 32.55 25.84 -22.30
C LEU A 11 31.58 25.11 -21.35
N VAL A 12 30.73 25.90 -20.66
CA VAL A 12 29.54 25.40 -19.95
C VAL A 12 28.34 26.27 -20.32
N PRO A 13 27.28 25.74 -20.96
CA PRO A 13 26.03 26.48 -21.14
C PRO A 13 25.29 26.55 -19.80
N ARG A 14 25.16 27.75 -19.26
CA ARG A 14 24.29 28.05 -18.11
C ARG A 14 22.83 27.91 -18.54
N VAL A 15 22.11 26.93 -17.98
CA VAL A 15 20.63 26.96 -17.93
C VAL A 15 20.19 27.12 -16.48
N THR A 16 19.16 27.94 -16.29
CA THR A 16 18.89 28.69 -15.06
C THR A 16 18.32 27.88 -13.90
N ARG A 17 18.87 28.17 -12.71
CA ARG A 17 18.32 27.92 -11.37
C ARG A 17 16.84 28.30 -11.27
N ALA A 18 15.96 27.30 -11.30
CA ALA A 18 14.59 27.32 -10.78
C ALA A 18 14.10 25.85 -10.67
N TRP A 19 13.42 25.35 -9.64
CA TRP A 19 13.10 25.92 -8.31
C TRP A 19 13.80 25.09 -7.20
N ARG A 20 13.70 25.54 -5.93
CA ARG A 20 13.85 24.68 -4.74
C ARG A 20 12.84 25.15 -3.69
N SER A 21 11.62 24.64 -3.76
CA SER A 21 10.60 24.88 -2.73
C SER A 21 10.88 23.96 -1.54
N ALA A 22 11.19 24.54 -0.38
CA ALA A 22 11.37 23.79 0.84
C ALA A 22 10.05 23.11 1.25
N ALA A 23 10.13 21.88 1.76
CA ALA A 23 9.00 21.25 2.44
C ALA A 23 8.72 22.02 3.73
N ILE A 24 7.61 22.77 3.77
CA ILE A 24 7.21 23.52 4.95
C ILE A 24 6.45 22.58 5.89
N VAL A 25 7.06 22.25 7.02
CA VAL A 25 6.36 21.65 8.16
C VAL A 25 5.45 22.72 8.76
N ALA A 26 4.13 22.51 8.69
CA ALA A 26 3.12 23.42 9.25
C ALA A 26 2.37 22.77 10.41
N THR A 27 2.74 23.13 11.63
CA THR A 27 2.05 22.77 12.89
C THR A 27 1.08 23.88 13.29
N ILE A 28 -0.23 23.68 13.16
CA ILE A 28 -1.25 24.63 13.66
C ILE A 28 -2.43 23.88 14.32
N ALA A 29 -2.84 24.37 15.49
CA ALA A 29 -4.02 23.93 16.23
C ALA A 29 -5.11 25.02 16.23
N ALA A 30 -6.36 24.63 16.00
CA ALA A 30 -7.58 25.38 16.35
C ALA A 30 -8.81 24.43 16.27
N ALA A 31 -9.93 24.78 16.91
CA ALA A 31 -11.03 23.86 17.19
C ALA A 31 -12.41 24.34 16.70
N LEU A 32 -13.39 23.42 16.78
CA LEU A 32 -14.86 23.56 16.93
C LEU A 32 -15.76 23.05 15.79
N ALA A 33 -16.85 22.41 16.24
CA ALA A 33 -18.18 22.04 15.68
C ALA A 33 -18.56 22.38 14.22
N GLY A 34 -19.45 21.62 13.54
CA GLY A 34 -20.17 20.40 13.94
C GLY A 34 -21.30 19.98 12.96
N CYS A 35 -21.57 18.66 12.90
CA CYS A 35 -22.71 17.85 12.41
C CYS A 35 -23.79 18.31 11.38
N GLY A 36 -24.18 17.35 10.51
CA GLY A 36 -25.51 17.18 9.85
C GLY A 36 -25.47 17.26 8.31
N GLY A 37 -25.94 16.31 7.47
CA GLY A 37 -26.80 15.12 7.64
C GLY A 37 -28.30 15.46 7.52
N SER A 38 -29.20 14.74 6.83
CA SER A 38 -29.18 13.55 5.94
C SER A 38 -30.61 13.31 5.34
N GLY A 39 -30.81 12.39 4.36
CA GLY A 39 -32.13 11.86 3.94
C GLY A 39 -32.27 11.57 2.42
N THR A 40 -32.45 10.33 1.90
CA THR A 40 -33.64 9.41 1.84
C THR A 40 -34.75 9.86 0.86
N ASP A 41 -35.48 9.05 0.06
CA ASP A 41 -35.47 7.61 -0.29
C ASP A 41 -36.44 7.34 -1.48
N GLY A 42 -36.44 6.11 -2.06
CA GLY A 42 -37.55 5.55 -2.88
C GLY A 42 -37.31 5.47 -4.40
N ALA A 43 -37.93 4.57 -5.17
CA ALA A 43 -38.87 3.47 -4.86
C ALA A 43 -38.77 2.35 -5.93
N ALA A 44 -39.28 1.15 -5.65
CA ALA A 44 -39.19 -0.01 -6.56
C ALA A 44 -40.41 -0.15 -7.49
N SER A 45 -40.18 -0.69 -8.70
CA SER A 45 -41.23 -1.13 -9.62
C SER A 45 -41.02 -2.60 -10.05
N THR A 46 -42.12 -3.32 -10.27
CA THR A 46 -42.12 -4.75 -10.60
C THR A 46 -42.06 -4.98 -12.11
N ALA A 47 -41.12 -5.80 -12.58
CA ALA A 47 -40.99 -6.23 -13.97
C ALA A 47 -41.29 -7.72 -14.13
N VAL A 48 -42.00 -8.09 -15.21
CA VAL A 48 -42.21 -9.48 -15.62
C VAL A 48 -40.94 -9.95 -16.35
N VAL A 49 -40.28 -10.98 -15.83
CA VAL A 49 -39.02 -11.51 -16.40
C VAL A 49 -39.31 -12.71 -17.29
N ASP A 50 -38.80 -12.65 -18.52
CA ASP A 50 -39.00 -13.67 -19.54
C ASP A 50 -38.20 -14.94 -19.22
N ARG A 51 -38.78 -16.12 -19.45
CA ARG A 51 -38.29 -17.38 -18.84
C ARG A 51 -36.96 -17.87 -19.43
N ALA A 52 -36.64 -17.47 -20.66
CA ALA A 52 -35.33 -17.70 -21.28
C ALA A 52 -34.21 -16.81 -20.71
N VAL A 53 -34.54 -15.65 -20.13
CA VAL A 53 -33.59 -14.81 -19.39
C VAL A 53 -33.23 -15.46 -18.07
N ILE A 54 -34.14 -16.22 -17.46
CA ILE A 54 -33.92 -16.92 -16.18
C ILE A 54 -32.86 -18.02 -16.32
N ASP A 55 -32.98 -18.94 -17.28
CA ASP A 55 -31.94 -19.99 -17.49
C ASP A 55 -30.56 -19.40 -17.82
N SER A 56 -30.54 -18.30 -18.58
CA SER A 56 -29.31 -17.56 -18.92
C SER A 56 -28.70 -16.88 -17.68
N ALA A 57 -29.55 -16.27 -16.85
CA ALA A 57 -29.15 -15.66 -15.59
C ALA A 57 -28.69 -16.71 -14.58
N ASP A 58 -29.38 -17.83 -14.41
CA ASP A 58 -28.98 -18.92 -13.50
C ASP A 58 -27.65 -19.55 -13.94
N THR A 59 -27.40 -19.68 -15.25
CA THR A 59 -26.08 -20.14 -15.75
C THR A 59 -24.98 -19.10 -15.47
N ALA A 60 -25.27 -17.81 -15.61
CA ALA A 60 -24.34 -16.73 -15.28
C ALA A 60 -24.10 -16.62 -13.76
N VAL A 61 -25.14 -16.75 -12.94
CA VAL A 61 -25.10 -16.72 -11.47
C VAL A 61 -24.38 -17.95 -10.92
N ASN A 62 -24.57 -19.14 -11.48
CA ASN A 62 -23.80 -20.32 -11.10
C ASN A 62 -22.30 -20.18 -11.47
N ASN A 63 -21.99 -19.69 -12.68
CA ASN A 63 -20.61 -19.39 -13.06
C ASN A 63 -19.98 -18.28 -12.19
N LEU A 64 -20.77 -17.29 -11.79
CA LEU A 64 -20.34 -16.25 -10.85
C LEU A 64 -20.12 -16.84 -9.46
N ALA A 65 -21.04 -17.64 -8.92
CA ALA A 65 -20.90 -18.30 -7.62
C ALA A 65 -19.69 -19.24 -7.55
N VAL A 66 -19.42 -20.00 -8.62
CA VAL A 66 -18.20 -20.82 -8.75
C VAL A 66 -16.94 -19.94 -8.77
N ARG A 67 -16.96 -18.79 -9.47
CA ARG A 67 -15.85 -17.82 -9.45
C ARG A 67 -15.68 -17.13 -8.09
N LEU A 68 -16.77 -16.76 -7.41
CA LEU A 68 -16.74 -16.12 -6.08
C LEU A 68 -16.22 -17.09 -5.01
N GLY A 69 -16.60 -18.37 -5.08
CA GLY A 69 -16.03 -19.44 -4.25
C GLY A 69 -14.53 -19.66 -4.54
N ALA A 70 -14.14 -19.68 -5.83
CA ALA A 70 -12.75 -19.80 -6.24
C ALA A 70 -11.88 -18.59 -5.86
N GLY A 71 -12.42 -17.37 -5.83
CA GLY A 71 -11.68 -16.15 -5.48
C GLY A 71 -11.04 -16.21 -4.09
N ASN A 72 -11.76 -16.76 -3.12
CA ASN A 72 -11.23 -16.97 -1.77
C ASN A 72 -10.39 -18.24 -1.64
N HIS A 73 -10.41 -19.16 -2.61
CA HIS A 73 -9.52 -20.32 -2.60
C HIS A 73 -8.05 -19.93 -2.81
N ASN A 74 -7.76 -18.82 -3.51
CA ASN A 74 -6.39 -18.34 -3.73
C ASN A 74 -5.82 -17.56 -2.53
N VAL A 75 -6.63 -17.29 -1.49
CA VAL A 75 -6.23 -16.53 -0.31
C VAL A 75 -6.29 -17.42 0.94
N VAL A 76 -5.31 -17.27 1.83
CA VAL A 76 -5.33 -17.91 3.15
C VAL A 76 -6.46 -17.29 3.99
N PRO A 77 -7.32 -18.07 4.67
CA PRO A 77 -8.36 -17.51 5.53
C PRO A 77 -7.79 -16.63 6.65
N ARG A 78 -8.39 -15.46 6.87
CA ARG A 78 -7.92 -14.43 7.82
C ARG A 78 -7.53 -14.93 9.21
N TYR A 79 -8.28 -15.87 9.77
CA TYR A 79 -8.08 -16.38 11.13
C TYR A 79 -7.26 -17.68 11.19
N ALA A 80 -6.79 -18.19 10.04
CA ALA A 80 -5.94 -19.36 10.00
C ALA A 80 -4.54 -19.07 10.58
N ARG A 81 -3.88 -20.13 11.04
CA ARG A 81 -2.42 -20.18 11.09
C ARG A 81 -1.90 -20.67 9.74
N PHE A 82 -0.84 -20.03 9.25
CA PHE A 82 -0.22 -20.33 7.97
C PHE A 82 1.29 -20.22 8.11
N GLU A 83 2.04 -21.20 7.63
CA GLU A 83 3.52 -21.25 7.77
C GLU A 83 3.98 -20.93 9.21
N GLY A 84 3.33 -21.59 10.19
CA GLY A 84 3.58 -21.46 11.63
C GLY A 84 3.04 -20.19 12.31
N LYS A 85 2.80 -19.09 11.58
CA LYS A 85 2.38 -17.80 12.15
C LYS A 85 0.87 -17.57 12.02
N THR A 86 0.34 -16.73 12.91
CA THR A 86 -0.97 -16.09 12.69
C THR A 86 -0.85 -14.98 11.66
N TYR A 87 -1.95 -14.65 11.03
CA TYR A 87 -2.06 -13.56 10.05
C TYR A 87 -1.62 -12.19 10.59
N ARG A 88 -1.85 -11.91 11.89
CA ARG A 88 -1.33 -10.71 12.57
C ARG A 88 0.20 -10.73 12.70
N GLN A 89 0.78 -11.89 12.99
CA GLN A 89 2.24 -12.06 13.06
C GLN A 89 2.90 -11.94 11.67
N TRP A 90 2.20 -12.33 10.60
CA TRP A 90 2.66 -12.08 9.22
C TRP A 90 2.69 -10.59 8.89
N VAL A 91 1.66 -9.81 9.27
CA VAL A 91 1.65 -8.34 9.08
C VAL A 91 2.74 -7.64 9.91
N VAL A 92 2.98 -8.07 11.15
CA VAL A 92 4.14 -7.58 11.93
C VAL A 92 5.45 -7.91 11.21
N SER A 93 5.59 -9.12 10.66
CA SER A 93 6.78 -9.55 9.93
C SER A 93 7.00 -8.78 8.63
N PHE A 94 5.92 -8.38 7.94
CA PHE A 94 5.94 -7.48 6.78
C PHE A 94 6.49 -6.10 7.16
N TRP A 95 5.97 -5.48 8.23
CA TRP A 95 6.46 -4.17 8.67
C TRP A 95 7.90 -4.20 9.18
N GLN A 96 8.31 -5.27 9.87
CA GLN A 96 9.71 -5.46 10.26
C GLN A 96 10.63 -5.58 9.04
N TRP A 97 10.20 -6.28 7.99
CA TRP A 97 10.93 -6.40 6.73
C TRP A 97 11.02 -5.06 5.97
N VAL A 98 9.90 -4.38 5.77
CA VAL A 98 9.84 -3.21 4.88
C VAL A 98 10.60 -2.00 5.44
N ASN A 99 10.59 -1.83 6.77
CA ASN A 99 11.32 -0.75 7.44
C ASN A 99 12.83 -1.01 7.53
N LEU A 100 13.26 -2.28 7.47
CA LEU A 100 14.67 -2.68 7.44
C LEU A 100 15.29 -2.54 6.04
N ILE A 101 14.48 -2.38 4.99
CA ILE A 101 14.97 -2.11 3.64
C ILE A 101 15.42 -0.65 3.53
N ASP A 102 16.72 -0.48 3.35
CA ASP A 102 17.37 0.80 3.10
C ASP A 102 16.92 1.42 1.77
N ASN A 103 16.57 2.71 1.76
CA ASN A 103 16.17 3.43 0.56
C ASN A 103 17.40 3.86 -0.27
N GLY A 104 18.08 2.88 -0.88
CA GLY A 104 19.31 3.08 -1.64
C GLY A 104 19.10 3.43 -3.12
N PRO A 105 20.10 4.01 -3.80
CA PRO A 105 19.99 4.43 -5.20
C PRO A 105 19.86 3.26 -6.21
N PHE A 106 20.34 2.07 -5.84
CA PHE A 106 20.26 0.86 -6.70
C PHE A 106 19.03 0.00 -6.40
N PHE A 107 18.59 -0.01 -5.14
CA PHE A 107 17.43 -0.74 -4.67
C PHE A 107 16.65 0.18 -3.72
N PRO A 108 15.83 1.09 -4.26
CA PRO A 108 14.91 1.90 -3.46
C PRO A 108 13.95 1.01 -2.66
N ASN A 109 13.35 1.59 -1.62
CA ASN A 109 12.40 0.85 -0.77
C ASN A 109 11.16 0.42 -1.59
N PRO A 110 10.60 -0.79 -1.40
CA PRO A 110 9.45 -1.26 -2.18
C PRO A 110 8.18 -0.42 -1.95
N LEU A 111 8.04 0.29 -0.82
CA LEU A 111 6.94 1.25 -0.58
C LEU A 111 6.97 2.45 -1.53
N ILE A 112 8.06 2.64 -2.27
CA ILE A 112 8.23 3.80 -3.16
C ILE A 112 8.32 3.32 -4.61
N ASN A 113 9.08 2.26 -4.90
CA ASN A 113 9.42 1.89 -6.26
C ASN A 113 8.80 0.56 -6.73
N CYS A 114 7.99 0.65 -7.80
CA CYS A 114 7.31 -0.47 -8.46
C CYS A 114 8.19 -1.36 -9.35
N THR A 115 9.35 -0.88 -9.80
CA THR A 115 10.29 -1.60 -10.69
C THR A 115 11.39 -2.35 -9.94
N ARG A 116 11.50 -2.12 -8.62
CA ARG A 116 12.36 -2.87 -7.70
C ARG A 116 12.00 -4.36 -7.77
N PRO A 117 12.95 -5.26 -8.07
CA PRO A 117 12.66 -6.69 -8.19
C PRO A 117 12.00 -7.28 -6.93
N ILE A 118 10.87 -7.98 -7.11
CA ILE A 118 10.05 -8.56 -6.03
C ILE A 118 10.84 -9.52 -5.14
N SER A 119 11.83 -10.24 -5.69
CA SER A 119 12.67 -11.20 -4.97
C SER A 119 13.73 -10.56 -4.06
N VAL A 120 14.04 -9.26 -4.21
CA VAL A 120 15.12 -8.62 -3.42
C VAL A 120 14.72 -8.50 -1.96
N GLY A 121 15.59 -8.95 -1.06
CA GLY A 121 15.38 -8.92 0.39
C GLY A 121 14.36 -9.93 0.92
N GLN A 122 13.85 -10.84 0.10
CA GLN A 122 12.91 -11.88 0.53
C GLN A 122 13.63 -13.06 1.20
N SER A 123 12.92 -13.83 2.02
CA SER A 123 13.40 -15.11 2.56
C SER A 123 12.24 -16.04 2.94
N GLY A 124 12.49 -17.35 2.88
CA GLY A 124 11.48 -18.37 3.15
C GLY A 124 10.35 -18.44 2.11
N ASN A 125 9.26 -19.12 2.48
CA ASN A 125 8.16 -19.48 1.57
C ASN A 125 7.02 -18.43 1.53
N VAL A 126 7.17 -17.29 2.22
CA VAL A 126 6.20 -16.19 2.21
C VAL A 126 6.95 -14.90 1.89
N TRP A 127 6.80 -14.41 0.67
CA TRP A 127 7.41 -13.17 0.20
C TRP A 127 6.47 -12.00 0.40
N TYR A 128 7.02 -10.80 0.53
CA TYR A 128 6.26 -9.57 0.78
C TYR A 128 6.13 -8.71 -0.47
N TRP A 129 4.91 -8.36 -0.85
CA TRP A 129 4.65 -7.26 -1.77
C TRP A 129 4.14 -6.06 -0.97
N ALA A 130 4.93 -4.99 -0.93
CA ALA A 130 4.49 -3.69 -0.43
C ALA A 130 3.92 -2.89 -1.59
N THR A 131 2.75 -2.30 -1.42
CA THR A 131 2.19 -1.41 -2.43
C THR A 131 3.05 -0.15 -2.56
N PRO A 132 3.55 0.17 -3.77
CA PRO A 132 4.27 1.41 -4.00
C PRO A 132 3.29 2.58 -3.86
N SER A 133 3.65 3.58 -3.05
CA SER A 133 2.78 4.70 -2.71
C SER A 133 3.22 5.99 -3.39
N SER A 134 2.26 6.62 -4.08
CA SER A 134 2.38 7.96 -4.65
C SER A 134 2.38 9.09 -3.62
N TYR A 135 2.43 8.75 -2.32
CA TYR A 135 2.76 9.71 -1.27
C TYR A 135 4.28 9.83 -1.06
N PHE A 136 5.05 8.76 -1.30
CA PHE A 136 6.52 8.79 -1.23
C PHE A 136 7.19 9.10 -2.58
N HIS A 137 6.42 9.01 -3.67
CA HIS A 137 6.84 9.50 -4.98
C HIS A 137 6.07 10.74 -5.38
N ALA A 138 6.77 11.69 -5.99
CA ALA A 138 6.17 12.39 -7.11
C ALA A 138 5.97 11.36 -8.24
N LEU A 139 4.83 10.65 -8.22
CA LEU A 139 4.35 10.03 -9.47
C LEU A 139 4.05 11.15 -10.45
N ASP A 140 4.32 10.92 -11.74
CA ASP A 140 4.08 11.92 -12.78
C ASP A 140 2.62 12.42 -12.80
N VAL A 141 1.67 11.59 -12.33
CA VAL A 141 0.32 12.01 -11.94
C VAL A 141 -0.18 11.15 -10.75
N PRO A 142 -0.54 11.73 -9.59
CA PRO A 142 -1.25 11.02 -8.52
C PRO A 142 -2.57 10.41 -9.00
N ASN A 143 -3.06 9.38 -8.31
CA ASN A 143 -4.37 8.74 -8.58
C ASN A 143 -4.53 8.15 -9.98
N THR A 144 -3.44 7.74 -10.65
CA THR A 144 -3.49 7.04 -11.94
C THR A 144 -3.23 5.53 -11.78
N PRO A 145 -3.87 4.67 -12.60
CA PRO A 145 -3.55 3.24 -12.64
C PRO A 145 -2.07 2.99 -13.00
N GLN A 146 -1.42 2.10 -12.25
CA GLN A 146 -0.01 1.75 -12.40
C GLN A 146 0.14 0.28 -12.79
N VAL A 147 1.06 -0.03 -13.71
CA VAL A 147 1.46 -1.42 -14.00
C VAL A 147 2.81 -1.69 -13.35
N CYS A 148 2.84 -2.61 -12.40
CA CYS A 148 4.05 -3.11 -11.75
C CYS A 148 4.47 -4.41 -12.45
N ASP A 149 5.28 -4.31 -13.51
CA ASP A 149 5.77 -5.50 -14.21
C ASP A 149 6.97 -6.13 -13.48
N GLN A 150 6.73 -7.27 -12.87
CA GLN A 150 7.71 -8.11 -12.18
C GLN A 150 7.89 -9.47 -12.90
N SER A 151 7.30 -9.65 -14.08
CA SER A 151 7.28 -10.92 -14.82
C SER A 151 8.67 -11.44 -15.20
N ALA A 152 9.65 -10.54 -15.35
CA ALA A 152 11.05 -10.85 -15.59
C ALA A 152 11.78 -11.48 -14.39
N LYS A 153 11.11 -11.68 -13.24
CA LYS A 153 11.62 -12.34 -12.04
C LYS A 153 10.73 -13.51 -11.68
N VAL A 154 11.27 -14.72 -11.81
CA VAL A 154 10.58 -15.95 -11.43
C VAL A 154 10.49 -16.02 -9.91
N ILE A 155 9.26 -16.12 -9.41
CA ILE A 155 8.94 -16.46 -8.03
C ILE A 155 8.95 -18.00 -7.94
N PRO A 156 9.71 -18.62 -7.01
CA PRO A 156 9.78 -20.07 -6.91
C PRO A 156 8.41 -20.69 -6.64
N ALA A 157 8.08 -21.78 -7.33
CA ALA A 157 6.86 -22.54 -7.11
C ALA A 157 6.76 -22.99 -5.64
N GLY A 158 5.56 -22.88 -5.06
CA GLY A 158 5.35 -23.09 -3.61
C GLY A 158 5.56 -21.83 -2.75
N THR A 159 6.02 -20.71 -3.31
CA THR A 159 6.10 -19.42 -2.61
C THR A 159 4.74 -18.73 -2.54
N SER A 160 4.35 -18.32 -1.33
CA SER A 160 3.18 -17.48 -1.05
C SER A 160 3.56 -16.00 -1.09
N ILE A 161 2.58 -15.12 -1.35
CA ILE A 161 2.80 -13.66 -1.34
C ILE A 161 1.89 -13.04 -0.28
N LEU A 162 2.45 -12.32 0.69
CA LEU A 162 1.67 -11.35 1.46
C LEU A 162 1.60 -10.04 0.67
N LEU A 163 0.42 -9.80 0.11
CA LEU A 163 0.03 -8.57 -0.57
C LEU A 163 -0.46 -7.57 0.48
N ALA A 164 0.35 -6.55 0.77
CA ALA A 164 -0.06 -5.39 1.56
C ALA A 164 -0.70 -4.37 0.61
N THR A 165 -2.02 -4.15 0.69
CA THR A 165 -2.76 -3.35 -0.29
C THR A 165 -2.80 -1.87 0.10
N LEU A 166 -3.82 -1.44 0.84
CA LEU A 166 -3.87 -0.12 1.48
C LEU A 166 -3.69 -0.33 2.96
N ASP A 167 -2.70 0.34 3.54
CA ASP A 167 -2.38 0.23 4.94
C ASP A 167 -1.72 1.47 5.54
N THR A 168 -1.58 1.43 6.87
CA THR A 168 -1.12 2.54 7.68
C THR A 168 -0.18 2.04 8.77
N PHE A 169 0.77 2.88 9.13
CA PHE A 169 1.82 2.59 10.08
C PHE A 169 2.07 3.83 10.94
N SER A 170 2.16 3.64 12.25
CA SER A 170 2.50 4.68 13.21
C SER A 170 3.60 4.17 14.14
N SER A 171 4.60 5.01 14.41
CA SER A 171 5.81 4.62 15.15
C SER A 171 6.37 5.77 15.97
N THR A 172 7.00 5.43 17.11
CA THR A 172 7.83 6.35 17.90
C THR A 172 9.00 6.98 17.14
N LEU A 173 9.39 6.43 15.98
CA LEU A 173 10.47 6.98 15.13
C LEU A 173 9.96 7.97 14.07
N LEU A 174 8.64 8.15 13.89
CA LEU A 174 8.16 9.14 12.93
C LEU A 174 8.61 10.56 13.32
N PRO A 175 8.97 11.44 12.36
CA PRO A 175 9.39 12.81 12.64
C PRO A 175 8.42 13.55 13.58
N PRO A 176 8.91 14.40 14.50
CA PRO A 176 8.07 15.13 15.46
C PRO A 176 6.96 15.97 14.80
N GLY A 177 5.71 15.75 15.19
CA GLY A 177 4.54 16.46 14.68
C GLY A 177 3.22 15.94 15.28
N THR A 178 2.10 16.35 14.69
CA THR A 178 0.73 16.04 15.17
C THR A 178 0.43 14.54 15.30
N TYR A 179 1.14 13.69 14.56
CA TYR A 179 0.95 12.24 14.54
C TYR A 179 2.18 11.44 15.01
N THR A 180 3.04 12.03 15.84
CA THR A 180 4.11 11.28 16.54
C THR A 180 3.56 10.70 17.84
N PRO A 181 3.42 9.37 17.96
CA PRO A 181 2.92 8.75 19.18
C PRO A 181 3.98 8.75 20.29
N SER A 182 3.59 9.15 21.49
CA SER A 182 4.39 9.02 22.72
C SER A 182 4.10 7.73 23.50
N THR A 183 3.14 6.92 23.07
CA THR A 183 2.71 5.68 23.75
C THR A 183 2.26 4.60 22.77
N ALA A 184 2.32 3.34 23.22
CA ALA A 184 1.79 2.18 22.51
C ALA A 184 0.30 2.26 22.15
N ALA A 185 -0.48 3.03 22.92
CA ALA A 185 -1.89 3.29 22.64
C ALA A 185 -2.05 4.37 21.55
N GLY A 186 -1.18 5.39 21.56
CA GLY A 186 -1.10 6.41 20.53
C GLY A 186 -0.79 5.82 19.15
N GLU A 187 0.20 4.93 19.03
CA GLU A 187 0.53 4.25 17.76
C GLU A 187 -0.70 3.56 17.16
N ARG A 188 -1.40 2.76 17.98
CA ARG A 188 -2.60 2.03 17.55
C ARG A 188 -3.76 2.96 17.18
N ALA A 189 -3.95 4.04 17.95
CA ALA A 189 -4.99 5.03 17.67
C ALA A 189 -4.73 5.76 16.34
N ILE A 190 -3.47 6.13 16.06
CA ILE A 190 -3.09 6.83 14.83
C ILE A 190 -3.21 5.92 13.61
N ALA A 191 -2.69 4.68 13.67
CA ALA A 191 -2.84 3.72 12.59
C ALA A 191 -4.32 3.43 12.31
N GLY A 192 -5.10 3.06 13.34
CA GLY A 192 -6.54 2.78 13.20
C GLY A 192 -7.31 3.96 12.58
N ARG A 193 -7.08 5.19 13.06
CA ARG A 193 -7.70 6.43 12.56
C ARG A 193 -7.55 6.64 11.06
N PHE A 194 -6.40 6.29 10.49
CA PHE A 194 -6.14 6.42 9.06
C PHE A 194 -6.57 5.17 8.27
N ALA A 195 -6.49 3.96 8.86
CA ALA A 195 -7.02 2.75 8.24
C ALA A 195 -8.56 2.78 8.13
N ASP A 196 -9.25 3.49 9.02
CA ASP A 196 -10.69 3.78 8.93
C ASP A 196 -11.07 4.63 7.70
N ARG A 197 -10.09 5.17 6.97
CA ARG A 197 -10.30 6.00 5.77
C ARG A 197 -10.18 5.22 4.48
N ILE A 198 -9.83 3.95 4.57
CA ILE A 198 -9.71 3.06 3.42
C ILE A 198 -11.12 2.69 2.93
N GLN A 199 -11.41 2.97 1.66
CA GLN A 199 -12.68 2.73 0.99
C GLN A 199 -12.46 2.06 -0.38
N ASP A 200 -13.53 1.53 -0.95
CA ASP A 200 -13.61 0.99 -2.33
C ASP A 200 -12.52 -0.03 -2.68
N LEU A 201 -12.15 -0.86 -1.70
CA LEU A 201 -11.14 -1.90 -1.85
C LEU A 201 -11.53 -2.96 -2.87
N PHE A 202 -10.58 -3.30 -3.74
CA PHE A 202 -10.70 -4.42 -4.66
C PHE A 202 -9.39 -5.21 -4.76
N VAL A 203 -9.51 -6.52 -4.99
CA VAL A 203 -8.42 -7.43 -5.34
C VAL A 203 -8.98 -8.45 -6.32
N ILE A 204 -8.31 -8.60 -7.46
CA ILE A 204 -8.66 -9.50 -8.55
C ILE A 204 -7.39 -10.28 -8.90
N ILE A 205 -7.47 -11.61 -8.87
CA ILE A 205 -6.34 -12.51 -9.18
C ILE A 205 -6.75 -13.33 -10.39
N ASP A 206 -6.03 -13.19 -11.50
CA ASP A 206 -6.29 -13.88 -12.78
C ASP A 206 -7.76 -13.77 -13.24
N ASN A 207 -8.31 -12.55 -13.18
CA ASN A 207 -9.72 -12.23 -13.47
C ASN A 207 -10.76 -12.88 -12.54
N VAL A 208 -10.34 -13.31 -11.35
CA VAL A 208 -11.22 -13.79 -10.26
C VAL A 208 -11.18 -12.79 -9.10
N PRO A 209 -12.30 -12.11 -8.77
CA PRO A 209 -12.34 -11.18 -7.64
C PRO A 209 -12.27 -11.95 -6.32
N VAL A 210 -11.47 -11.44 -5.37
CA VAL A 210 -11.53 -11.88 -3.97
C VAL A 210 -12.77 -11.26 -3.33
N THR A 211 -13.53 -12.06 -2.58
CA THR A 211 -14.77 -11.62 -1.92
C THR A 211 -14.53 -11.32 -0.45
N GLU A 212 -15.38 -10.50 0.17
CA GLU A 212 -15.28 -10.13 1.59
C GLU A 212 -13.89 -9.56 1.97
N ILE A 213 -13.30 -8.72 1.11
CA ILE A 213 -12.00 -8.07 1.34
C ILE A 213 -12.01 -7.26 2.66
N SER A 214 -13.18 -6.75 3.06
CA SER A 214 -13.47 -6.17 4.38
C SER A 214 -12.96 -7.02 5.56
N ALA A 215 -13.10 -8.35 5.47
CA ALA A 215 -12.66 -9.29 6.51
C ALA A 215 -11.13 -9.41 6.62
N TYR A 216 -10.37 -8.93 5.63
CA TYR A 216 -8.91 -8.98 5.60
C TYR A 216 -8.22 -7.78 6.27
N ARG A 217 -8.96 -6.95 7.03
CA ARG A 217 -8.36 -5.88 7.84
C ARG A 217 -7.53 -6.42 9.00
N VAL A 218 -6.35 -5.81 9.23
CA VAL A 218 -5.32 -6.26 10.19
C VAL A 218 -4.73 -5.12 11.01
N ALA A 219 -5.47 -4.65 12.03
CA ALA A 219 -4.85 -3.97 13.15
C ALA A 219 -3.83 -4.89 13.85
N THR A 220 -2.63 -4.38 14.18
CA THR A 220 -1.61 -5.08 14.96
C THR A 220 -1.70 -4.75 16.46
N GLY A 221 -0.89 -5.42 17.27
CA GLY A 221 -0.48 -4.84 18.56
C GLY A 221 0.65 -3.83 18.36
N GLN A 222 1.22 -3.31 19.44
CA GLN A 222 2.55 -2.72 19.35
C GLN A 222 3.58 -3.82 19.03
N PHE A 223 4.55 -3.53 18.16
CA PHE A 223 5.68 -4.41 17.85
C PHE A 223 6.99 -3.60 17.76
N ASN A 224 8.11 -4.27 18.00
CA ASN A 224 9.45 -3.69 17.79
C ASN A 224 9.89 -3.88 16.34
N PHE A 225 10.64 -2.91 15.80
CA PHE A 225 11.27 -3.00 14.49
C PHE A 225 12.59 -2.22 14.45
N SER A 226 13.34 -2.38 13.36
CA SER A 226 14.52 -1.57 13.05
C SER A 226 14.31 -0.82 11.75
N ALA A 227 14.49 0.49 11.80
CA ALA A 227 14.55 1.40 10.66
C ALA A 227 15.97 1.39 10.06
N ALA A 228 16.06 1.22 8.74
CA ALA A 228 17.30 1.31 7.97
C ALA A 228 17.96 2.70 8.03
N LEU A 229 19.23 2.84 7.63
CA LEU A 229 19.95 4.12 7.68
C LEU A 229 19.30 5.20 6.80
N ARG A 230 18.84 4.83 5.61
CA ARG A 230 17.96 5.64 4.75
C ARG A 230 16.53 5.13 4.88
N TRP A 231 15.95 5.26 6.06
CA TRP A 231 14.59 4.83 6.31
C TRP A 231 13.59 5.69 5.52
N VAL A 232 12.66 5.06 4.80
CA VAL A 232 11.72 5.78 3.91
C VAL A 232 10.86 6.83 4.62
N PHE A 233 10.45 6.56 5.87
CA PHE A 233 9.66 7.49 6.69
C PHE A 233 10.52 8.46 7.53
N GLY A 234 11.85 8.32 7.49
CA GLY A 234 12.81 9.10 8.30
C GLY A 234 13.65 10.07 7.48
N LEU A 235 13.29 10.34 6.23
CA LEU A 235 13.96 11.28 5.34
C LEU A 235 13.10 12.53 5.13
N PRO A 236 13.68 13.74 5.09
CA PRO A 236 15.11 14.05 5.08
C PRO A 236 15.79 14.11 6.47
N GLU A 237 15.08 13.87 7.57
CA GLU A 237 15.57 14.07 8.95
C GLU A 237 16.67 13.08 9.39
N HIS A 238 16.96 12.06 8.57
CA HIS A 238 17.91 10.98 8.83
C HIS A 238 17.61 10.21 10.12
N ILE A 239 16.34 9.87 10.34
CA ILE A 239 15.91 9.02 11.47
C ILE A 239 16.07 7.54 11.10
N TYR A 240 16.76 6.79 11.96
CA TYR A 240 17.03 5.35 11.82
C TYR A 240 17.19 4.70 13.20
N GLY A 241 17.37 3.37 13.25
CA GLY A 241 17.62 2.62 14.48
C GLY A 241 16.39 1.84 14.96
N THR A 242 16.31 1.52 16.25
CA THR A 242 15.24 0.68 16.82
C THR A 242 14.09 1.49 17.37
N GLY A 243 12.85 1.06 17.13
CA GLY A 243 11.67 1.68 17.70
C GLY A 243 10.48 0.74 17.81
N THR A 244 9.38 1.28 18.33
CA THR A 244 8.09 0.60 18.35
C THR A 244 7.18 1.13 17.26
N ALA A 245 6.21 0.31 16.85
CA ALA A 245 5.18 0.68 15.91
C ALA A 245 3.87 -0.09 16.14
N ALA A 246 2.78 0.43 15.58
CA ALA A 246 1.58 -0.33 15.28
C ALA A 246 1.10 0.00 13.86
N ALA A 247 0.36 -0.93 13.27
CA ALA A 247 -0.18 -0.81 11.93
C ALA A 247 -1.63 -1.27 11.86
N ASP A 248 -2.36 -0.79 10.86
CA ASP A 248 -3.71 -1.23 10.51
C ASP A 248 -3.94 -0.98 9.02
N GLY A 249 -4.73 -1.82 8.36
CA GLY A 249 -4.84 -1.87 6.91
C GLY A 249 -5.25 -3.24 6.39
N TYR A 250 -5.19 -3.43 5.08
CA TYR A 250 -5.70 -4.60 4.39
C TYR A 250 -4.58 -5.43 3.79
N TYR A 251 -4.56 -6.71 4.15
CA TYR A 251 -3.46 -7.62 3.84
C TYR A 251 -4.00 -8.96 3.40
N LEU A 252 -3.52 -9.45 2.26
CA LEU A 252 -3.91 -10.74 1.71
C LEU A 252 -2.69 -11.63 1.54
N ILE A 253 -2.62 -12.73 2.29
CA ILE A 253 -1.67 -13.81 2.06
C ILE A 253 -2.26 -14.68 0.96
N LEU A 254 -1.74 -14.50 -0.26
CA LEU A 254 -2.01 -15.35 -1.40
C LEU A 254 -1.34 -16.70 -1.16
N LYS A 255 -2.09 -17.79 -1.34
CA LYS A 255 -1.52 -19.14 -1.39
C LYS A 255 -0.57 -19.25 -2.59
N PRO A 256 0.34 -20.23 -2.62
CA PRO A 256 1.21 -20.42 -3.76
C PRO A 256 0.39 -20.58 -5.05
N LEU A 257 0.61 -19.67 -5.99
CA LEU A 257 -0.02 -19.71 -7.29
C LEU A 257 0.61 -20.85 -8.12
N PRO A 258 -0.11 -21.40 -9.13
CA PRO A 258 0.46 -22.36 -10.07
C PRO A 258 1.70 -21.84 -10.79
N THR A 259 2.45 -22.72 -11.47
CA THR A 259 3.49 -22.29 -12.40
C THR A 259 2.86 -21.60 -13.62
N GLY A 260 3.31 -20.38 -13.94
CA GLY A 260 2.77 -19.59 -15.05
C GLY A 260 2.93 -18.08 -14.84
N SER A 261 2.35 -17.30 -15.76
CA SER A 261 2.19 -15.86 -15.61
C SER A 261 0.87 -15.55 -14.91
N HIS A 262 0.88 -14.63 -13.95
CA HIS A 262 -0.29 -14.23 -13.18
C HIS A 262 -0.47 -12.72 -13.17
N THR A 263 -1.73 -12.28 -13.07
CA THR A 263 -2.12 -10.88 -12.96
C THR A 263 -2.87 -10.65 -11.65
N ILE A 264 -2.36 -9.75 -10.82
CA ILE A 264 -3.01 -9.34 -9.56
C ILE A 264 -3.36 -7.85 -9.71
N HIS A 265 -4.63 -7.56 -9.97
CA HIS A 265 -5.14 -6.19 -10.07
C HIS A 265 -5.83 -5.82 -8.76
N TYR A 266 -5.36 -4.78 -8.08
CA TYR A 266 -5.83 -4.44 -6.74
C TYR A 266 -5.73 -2.94 -6.46
N GLY A 267 -6.50 -2.47 -5.47
CA GLY A 267 -6.55 -1.06 -5.15
C GLY A 267 -7.67 -0.68 -4.18
N GLY A 268 -8.01 0.60 -4.20
CA GLY A 268 -8.97 1.26 -3.33
C GLY A 268 -8.60 2.74 -3.17
N ARG A 269 -9.16 3.43 -2.18
CA ARG A 269 -8.77 4.81 -1.85
C ARG A 269 -8.66 5.08 -0.36
N PHE A 270 -7.76 6.00 0.01
CA PHE A 270 -7.87 6.71 1.29
C PHE A 270 -8.73 7.95 1.08
N HIS A 271 -9.92 7.95 1.67
CA HIS A 271 -10.81 9.09 1.76
C HIS A 271 -10.54 9.85 3.07
N TYR A 272 -9.53 10.71 3.03
CA TYR A 272 -9.21 11.56 4.17
C TYR A 272 -10.36 12.55 4.44
N LEU A 273 -10.50 12.97 5.70
CA LEU A 273 -11.56 13.90 6.14
C LEU A 273 -10.96 15.26 6.51
N PRO A 274 -11.77 16.34 6.49
CA PRO A 274 -11.33 17.65 6.97
C PRO A 274 -10.72 17.56 8.39
N GLY A 275 -9.57 18.19 8.59
CA GLY A 275 -8.83 18.13 9.85
C GLY A 275 -7.82 16.97 9.97
N ASP A 276 -7.77 16.03 9.02
CA ASP A 276 -6.72 14.99 9.00
C ASP A 276 -5.31 15.55 8.91
N PHE A 277 -5.11 16.59 8.11
CA PHE A 277 -3.81 17.23 7.90
C PHE A 277 -3.79 18.65 8.47
N GLY A 278 -4.63 18.92 9.47
CA GLY A 278 -4.86 20.25 10.04
C GLY A 278 -5.98 21.03 9.35
N PRO A 279 -6.26 22.27 9.80
CA PRO A 279 -7.33 23.11 9.26
C PRO A 279 -6.97 23.70 7.90
N GLY A 280 -7.98 23.88 7.04
CA GLY A 280 -7.86 24.64 5.78
C GLY A 280 -7.34 23.87 4.57
N ALA A 281 -6.79 22.66 4.73
CA ALA A 281 -6.50 21.77 3.62
C ALA A 281 -7.77 20.99 3.20
N PRO A 282 -8.22 21.05 1.93
CA PRO A 282 -9.17 20.05 1.44
C PRO A 282 -8.50 18.68 1.50
N PRO A 283 -9.14 17.65 2.07
CA PRO A 283 -8.52 16.33 2.14
C PRO A 283 -8.31 15.80 0.72
N PRO A 284 -7.10 15.35 0.35
CA PRO A 284 -6.91 14.67 -0.91
C PRO A 284 -7.63 13.32 -0.86
N ASP A 285 -8.39 12.97 -1.89
CA ASP A 285 -8.64 11.55 -2.16
C ASP A 285 -7.37 10.97 -2.76
N TYR A 286 -6.86 9.90 -2.15
CA TYR A 286 -5.69 9.18 -2.62
C TYR A 286 -6.14 7.81 -3.15
N VAL A 287 -6.02 7.59 -4.45
CA VAL A 287 -6.46 6.36 -5.13
C VAL A 287 -5.25 5.48 -5.43
N VAL A 288 -5.38 4.20 -5.08
CA VAL A 288 -4.48 3.12 -5.48
C VAL A 288 -5.20 2.30 -6.54
N ASP A 289 -4.55 2.10 -7.67
CA ASP A 289 -4.95 1.15 -8.71
C ASP A 289 -3.67 0.55 -9.28
N ILE A 290 -3.36 -0.69 -8.91
CA ILE A 290 -2.12 -1.39 -9.26
C ILE A 290 -2.45 -2.69 -9.98
N THR A 291 -1.93 -2.84 -11.20
CA THR A 291 -1.82 -4.14 -11.88
C THR A 291 -0.42 -4.71 -11.69
N LEU A 292 -0.28 -5.71 -10.82
CA LEU A 292 0.96 -6.44 -10.60
C LEU A 292 1.03 -7.66 -11.53
N LEU A 293 2.06 -7.72 -12.37
CA LEU A 293 2.35 -8.84 -13.26
C LEU A 293 3.50 -9.67 -12.70
N ILE A 294 3.32 -10.97 -12.49
CA ILE A 294 4.34 -11.86 -11.94
C ILE A 294 4.46 -13.16 -12.75
N THR A 295 5.61 -13.82 -12.63
CA THR A 295 5.84 -15.17 -13.16
C THR A 295 6.21 -16.10 -12.02
N VAL A 296 5.54 -17.24 -11.91
CA VAL A 296 5.85 -18.32 -10.96
C VAL A 296 6.44 -19.49 -11.73
N GLY A 297 7.51 -20.11 -11.21
CA GLY A 297 8.21 -21.19 -11.88
C GLY A 297 9.20 -21.95 -10.98
N PRO A 298 9.81 -23.02 -11.51
CA PRO A 298 10.84 -23.80 -10.80
C PRO A 298 12.14 -23.01 -10.60
#